data_AF-A0A1H2KTG3-F1
#
_entry.id   AF-A0A1H2KTG3-F1
#
_cell.length_a   1.000
_cell.length_b   1.000
_cell.length_c   1.000
_cell.angle_alpha   90.00
_cell.angle_beta   90.00
_cell.angle_gamma   90.00
#
_symmetry.space_group_name_H-M   'P 1'
#
loop_
_entity.id
_entity.type
_entity.pdbx_description
1 polymer ?
#
loop_
_entity_poly.entity_id
_entity_poly.type
_entity_poly.pdbx_seq_one_letter_code
_entity_poly.pdbx_strand_id
1 'polypeptide(L)'
;MTATDSGQREASPLAHLDQETIERLAEEFDAIHDEVYGDLGDRDRQYIKTVIATQRQLAALGRIVLLNSRSRGAWVAGTACLGMAKILENMEIGHNVMHGQWDWMNDPYIHSSKWDWDTASTAEAWKHSHNYIHHTFTNIRGKDKDLGYEIMRIDPNQKWHPVYLLQPFYNVLLTAFFEWGVALHDLDLEAIRRGEKPMSELAKDLKGIAGKMRRQIVKDYLGWPAISAGAFLLGQAATGGAIRQPRTSRIGNAIRRRGGGRGRTAATFADRVLPGAESTFLRTLAANFTANVIRNVWAHAIIFCGHFPDQTYTFSQEEVEGETRGGWYVRQLVGAANIEGSPLFHVISGNLGYQVEHHLYPDMPSTRYSEVAPKVKDICERYGLPYNTGPFGQQWGQVHRTIARLAFPGGKPRPKPGAYHRPPHSSGGEPGVSEAARFRGRLPADHPDAGPEHESGGVEVSPPPR
;
A
#
# COMPACT_ATOMS: atom_id res chain seq x y z
N MET A 1 -15.43 -37.07 -29.99
CA MET A 1 -14.45 -37.67 -29.06
C MET A 1 -14.13 -36.63 -28.01
N THR A 2 -14.71 -36.84 -26.83
CA THR A 2 -14.67 -35.99 -25.65
C THR A 2 -13.31 -36.11 -24.96
N ALA A 3 -12.57 -35.02 -24.90
CA ALA A 3 -11.45 -34.88 -23.99
C ALA A 3 -11.98 -34.22 -22.71
N THR A 4 -11.80 -34.95 -21.62
CA THR A 4 -12.17 -34.65 -20.24
C THR A 4 -11.67 -33.29 -19.76
N ASP A 5 -12.59 -32.35 -19.57
CA ASP A 5 -12.40 -31.14 -18.76
C ASP A 5 -12.64 -31.49 -17.28
N SER A 6 -11.75 -32.30 -16.71
CA SER A 6 -11.71 -32.59 -15.27
C SER A 6 -10.49 -31.89 -14.64
N GLY A 7 -10.32 -30.61 -14.95
CA GLY A 7 -9.52 -29.74 -14.11
C GLY A 7 -10.12 -29.75 -12.71
N GLN A 8 -9.36 -30.21 -11.72
CA GLN A 8 -9.76 -30.22 -10.32
C GLN A 8 -10.24 -28.81 -9.94
N ARG A 9 -11.55 -28.59 -9.89
CA ARG A 9 -12.11 -27.44 -9.18
C ARG A 9 -11.69 -27.63 -7.73
N GLU A 10 -10.82 -26.75 -7.24
CA GLU A 10 -10.52 -26.70 -5.80
C GLU A 10 -11.87 -26.49 -5.10
N ALA A 11 -12.23 -27.39 -4.19
CA ALA A 11 -13.50 -27.30 -3.50
C ALA A 11 -13.54 -25.95 -2.76
N SER A 12 -14.65 -25.21 -2.92
CA SER A 12 -14.85 -23.94 -2.24
C SER A 12 -14.57 -24.10 -0.74
N PRO A 13 -13.88 -23.15 -0.08
CA PRO A 13 -13.72 -23.15 1.38
C PRO A 13 -15.05 -23.16 2.15
N LEU A 14 -16.16 -22.90 1.47
CA LEU A 14 -17.52 -22.95 2.02
C LEU A 14 -18.22 -24.30 1.80
N ALA A 15 -17.63 -25.23 1.03
CA ALA A 15 -18.33 -26.42 0.56
C ALA A 15 -18.80 -27.35 1.70
N HIS A 16 -18.21 -27.23 2.89
CA HIS A 16 -18.59 -27.99 4.09
C HIS A 16 -19.57 -27.25 5.02
N LEU A 17 -19.92 -25.99 4.74
CA LEU A 17 -20.82 -25.19 5.56
C LEU A 17 -22.23 -25.17 4.96
N ASP A 18 -23.24 -25.32 5.80
CA ASP A 18 -24.63 -25.08 5.41
C ASP A 18 -25.00 -23.59 5.42
N GLN A 19 -26.16 -23.26 4.86
CA GLN A 19 -26.59 -21.87 4.68
C GLN A 19 -26.77 -21.13 6.02
N GLU A 20 -27.32 -21.79 7.04
CA GLU A 20 -27.51 -21.22 8.38
C GLU A 20 -26.15 -20.88 9.02
N THR A 21 -25.17 -21.77 8.85
CA THR A 21 -23.80 -21.55 9.34
C THR A 21 -23.12 -20.38 8.62
N ILE A 22 -23.36 -20.20 7.32
CA ILE A 22 -22.85 -19.07 6.53
C ILE A 22 -23.47 -17.74 6.98
N GLU A 23 -24.76 -17.74 7.31
CA GLU A 23 -25.47 -16.57 7.83
C GLU A 23 -24.94 -16.17 9.21
N ARG A 24 -24.83 -17.13 10.14
CA ARG A 24 -24.24 -16.89 11.47
C ARG A 24 -22.80 -16.37 11.39
N LEU A 25 -22.01 -16.91 10.47
CA LEU A 25 -20.65 -16.42 10.21
C LEU A 25 -20.65 -14.95 9.78
N ALA A 26 -21.60 -14.53 8.95
CA ALA A 26 -21.71 -13.14 8.53
C ALA A 26 -22.05 -12.22 9.72
N GLU A 27 -22.97 -12.63 10.58
CA GLU A 27 -23.34 -11.88 11.79
C GLU A 27 -22.16 -11.73 12.75
N GLU A 28 -21.34 -12.77 12.92
CA GLU A 28 -20.16 -12.69 13.78
C GLU A 28 -19.07 -11.76 13.22
N PHE A 29 -18.87 -11.75 11.89
CA PHE A 29 -17.98 -10.78 11.26
C PHE A 29 -18.53 -9.35 11.35
N ASP A 30 -19.84 -9.15 11.24
CA ASP A 30 -20.47 -7.84 11.43
C ASP A 30 -20.28 -7.32 12.85
N ALA A 31 -20.50 -8.18 13.86
CA ALA A 31 -20.38 -7.81 15.26
C ALA A 31 -18.98 -7.28 15.61
N ILE A 32 -17.92 -7.79 14.98
CA ILE A 32 -16.55 -7.27 15.16
C ILE A 32 -16.45 -5.82 14.68
N HIS A 33 -17.03 -5.50 13.52
CA HIS A 33 -17.02 -4.14 12.97
C HIS A 33 -17.78 -3.19 13.90
N ASP A 34 -19.00 -3.57 14.29
CA ASP A 34 -19.86 -2.77 15.15
C ASP A 34 -19.22 -2.51 16.52
N GLU A 35 -18.58 -3.52 17.12
CA GLU A 35 -17.86 -3.39 18.39
C GLU A 35 -16.73 -2.36 18.29
N VAL A 36 -15.91 -2.44 17.23
CA VAL A 36 -14.80 -1.49 17.04
C VAL A 36 -15.33 -0.09 16.76
N TYR A 37 -16.35 0.05 15.91
CA TYR A 37 -16.95 1.34 15.60
C TYR A 37 -17.58 2.01 16.83
N GLY A 38 -18.18 1.22 17.72
CA GLY A 38 -18.71 1.70 19.00
C GLY A 38 -17.64 2.17 19.99
N ASP A 39 -16.41 1.68 19.87
CA ASP A 39 -15.26 2.01 20.73
C ASP A 39 -14.38 3.16 20.18
N LEU A 40 -14.62 3.63 18.95
CA LEU A 40 -13.76 4.67 18.35
C LEU A 40 -13.79 5.97 19.15
N GLY A 41 -12.61 6.49 19.46
CA GLY A 41 -12.49 7.64 20.35
C GLY A 41 -11.16 8.36 20.30
N ASP A 42 -10.83 9.03 21.40
CA ASP A 42 -9.65 9.92 21.46
C ASP A 42 -8.33 9.17 21.23
N ARG A 43 -8.24 7.88 21.58
CA ARG A 43 -7.06 7.05 21.32
C ARG A 43 -6.72 7.01 19.83
N ASP A 44 -7.72 6.72 19.00
CA ASP A 44 -7.61 6.63 17.54
C ASP A 44 -7.31 8.01 16.93
N ARG A 45 -8.02 9.04 17.40
CA ARG A 45 -7.79 10.43 16.98
C ARG A 45 -6.36 10.89 17.25
N GLN A 46 -5.82 10.61 18.43
CA GLN A 46 -4.46 11.00 18.78
C GLN A 46 -3.41 10.23 17.99
N TYR A 47 -3.67 8.96 17.69
CA TYR A 47 -2.80 8.15 16.84
C TYR A 47 -2.58 8.82 15.48
N ILE A 48 -3.65 9.05 14.71
CA ILE A 48 -3.50 9.57 13.33
C ILE A 48 -2.88 10.96 13.31
N LYS A 49 -3.22 11.82 14.29
CA LYS A 49 -2.58 13.14 14.45
C LYS A 49 -1.09 13.03 14.74
N THR A 50 -0.69 12.07 15.57
CA THR A 50 0.72 11.80 15.90
C THR A 50 1.48 11.28 14.68
N VAL A 51 0.90 10.37 13.89
CA VAL A 51 1.51 9.87 12.66
C VAL A 51 1.71 10.99 11.65
N ILE A 52 0.69 11.83 11.42
CA ILE A 52 0.79 13.00 10.53
C ILE A 52 1.87 13.97 11.01
N ALA A 53 1.93 14.26 12.32
CA ALA A 53 2.97 15.13 12.88
C ALA A 53 4.38 14.54 12.68
N THR A 54 4.55 13.25 12.95
CA THR A 54 5.81 12.52 12.78
C THR A 54 6.25 12.52 11.32
N GLN A 55 5.34 12.23 10.40
CA GLN A 55 5.59 12.27 8.96
C GLN A 55 6.09 13.65 8.52
N ARG A 56 5.42 14.73 8.95
CA ARG A 56 5.79 16.11 8.60
C ARG A 56 7.14 16.49 9.18
N GLN A 57 7.43 16.09 10.42
CA GLN A 57 8.73 16.31 11.05
C GLN A 57 9.85 15.57 10.33
N LEU A 58 9.66 14.31 9.95
CA LEU A 58 10.63 13.54 9.17
C LEU A 58 10.86 14.16 7.78
N ALA A 59 9.80 14.62 7.11
CA ALA A 59 9.92 15.31 5.83
C ALA A 59 10.73 16.61 5.95
N ALA A 60 10.48 17.41 6.99
CA ALA A 60 11.21 18.64 7.25
C ALA A 60 12.69 18.36 7.62
N LEU A 61 12.92 17.43 8.55
CA LEU A 61 14.26 17.04 8.99
C LEU A 61 15.08 16.51 7.81
N GLY A 62 14.51 15.63 6.99
CA GLY A 62 15.17 15.09 5.80
C GLY A 62 15.63 16.20 4.85
N ARG A 63 14.78 17.20 4.60
CA ARG A 63 15.13 18.36 3.76
C ARG A 63 16.22 19.23 4.38
N ILE A 64 16.18 19.49 5.68
CA ILE A 64 17.19 20.27 6.40
C ILE A 64 18.55 19.57 6.33
N VAL A 65 18.58 18.26 6.61
CA VAL A 65 19.82 17.46 6.54
C VAL A 65 20.39 17.46 5.12
N LEU A 66 19.54 17.41 4.09
CA LEU A 66 19.94 17.45 2.68
C LEU A 66 20.49 18.81 2.21
N LEU A 67 20.37 19.88 2.98
CA LEU A 67 21.12 21.12 2.72
C LEU A 67 22.63 20.85 2.72
N ASN A 68 23.09 19.83 3.48
CA ASN A 68 24.46 19.33 3.45
C ASN A 68 24.62 18.01 2.66
N SER A 69 23.81 17.79 1.62
CA SER A 69 23.81 16.57 0.76
C SER A 69 25.16 16.23 0.09
N ARG A 70 26.15 17.12 0.18
CA ARG A 70 27.53 16.88 -0.25
C ARG A 70 28.28 15.92 0.69
N SER A 71 27.93 15.92 1.98
CA SER A 71 28.38 14.91 2.92
C SER A 71 27.64 13.59 2.66
N ARG A 72 28.38 12.48 2.57
CA ARG A 72 27.79 11.15 2.36
C ARG A 72 26.83 10.78 3.50
N GLY A 73 27.22 11.05 4.75
CA GLY A 73 26.38 10.75 5.92
C GLY A 73 25.08 11.54 5.92
N ALA A 74 25.15 12.86 5.65
CA ALA A 74 23.96 13.70 5.55
C ALA A 74 23.06 13.29 4.37
N TRP A 75 23.66 12.92 3.23
CA TRP A 75 22.89 12.42 2.09
C TRP A 75 22.12 11.15 2.45
N VAL A 76 22.77 10.17 3.08
CA VAL A 76 22.11 8.92 3.51
C VAL A 76 21.04 9.19 4.55
N ALA A 77 21.36 9.91 5.63
CA ALA A 77 20.42 10.20 6.71
C ALA A 77 19.20 11.01 6.23
N GLY A 78 19.44 12.04 5.42
CA GLY A 78 18.37 12.87 4.87
C GLY A 78 17.49 12.11 3.89
N THR A 79 18.08 11.27 3.04
CA THR A 79 17.32 10.39 2.12
C THR A 79 16.51 9.35 2.89
N ALA A 80 17.05 8.78 3.96
CA ALA A 80 16.33 7.83 4.81
C ALA A 80 15.13 8.48 5.52
N CYS A 81 15.29 9.69 6.07
CA CYS A 81 14.19 10.45 6.67
C CYS A 81 13.09 10.75 5.64
N LEU A 82 13.47 11.18 4.43
CA LEU A 82 12.52 11.41 3.34
C LEU A 82 11.83 10.14 2.87
N GLY A 83 12.56 9.03 2.75
CA GLY A 83 12.01 7.73 2.38
C GLY A 83 10.95 7.29 3.39
N MET A 84 11.26 7.36 4.68
CA MET A 84 10.30 7.04 5.74
C MET A 84 9.09 7.97 5.74
N ALA A 85 9.29 9.29 5.59
CA ALA A 85 8.18 10.23 5.50
C ALA A 85 7.26 9.96 4.29
N LYS A 86 7.83 9.53 3.16
CA LYS A 86 7.06 9.14 1.97
C LYS A 86 6.33 7.81 2.17
N ILE A 87 6.93 6.85 2.87
CA ILE A 87 6.29 5.58 3.23
C ILE A 87 5.08 5.85 4.13
N LEU A 88 5.23 6.62 5.21
CA LEU A 88 4.13 6.96 6.12
C LEU A 88 3.01 7.73 5.40
N GLU A 89 3.36 8.70 4.55
CA GLU A 89 2.38 9.44 3.76
C GLU A 89 1.59 8.53 2.81
N ASN A 90 2.25 7.55 2.18
CA ASN A 90 1.60 6.68 1.22
C ASN A 90 0.78 5.56 1.89
N MET A 91 1.36 4.87 2.87
CA MET A 91 0.80 3.65 3.45
C MET A 91 -0.08 3.91 4.67
N GLU A 92 0.40 4.66 5.66
CA GLU A 92 -0.31 4.81 6.94
C GLU A 92 -1.31 5.97 6.94
N ILE A 93 -1.01 7.05 6.21
CA ILE A 93 -1.85 8.24 6.16
C ILE A 93 -2.75 8.20 4.92
N GLY A 94 -2.15 8.33 3.73
CA GLY A 94 -2.89 8.58 2.51
C GLY A 94 -3.84 7.45 2.16
N HIS A 95 -3.36 6.20 2.12
CA HIS A 95 -4.19 5.02 1.90
C HIS A 95 -5.37 4.94 2.89
N ASN A 96 -5.08 4.98 4.19
CA ASN A 96 -6.08 4.82 5.25
C ASN A 96 -7.11 5.96 5.29
N VAL A 97 -6.68 7.22 5.14
CA VAL A 97 -7.62 8.36 5.03
C VAL A 97 -8.46 8.26 3.77
N MET A 98 -7.88 7.81 2.66
CA MET A 98 -8.61 7.64 1.39
C MET A 98 -9.64 6.51 1.40
N HIS A 99 -9.43 5.47 2.24
CA HIS A 99 -10.44 4.45 2.54
C HIS A 99 -11.61 4.94 3.40
N GLY A 100 -11.51 6.15 3.99
CA GLY A 100 -12.54 6.66 4.90
C GLY A 100 -12.37 6.22 6.34
N GLN A 101 -11.25 5.59 6.69
CA GLN A 101 -11.01 5.05 8.04
C GLN A 101 -11.06 6.07 9.18
N TRP A 102 -10.97 7.34 8.83
CA TRP A 102 -10.90 8.45 9.76
C TRP A 102 -12.12 9.39 9.63
N ASP A 103 -13.06 9.09 8.74
CA ASP A 103 -14.20 9.95 8.41
C ASP A 103 -15.16 10.12 9.61
N TRP A 104 -15.25 9.11 10.49
CA TRP A 104 -16.02 9.16 11.74
C TRP A 104 -15.63 10.34 12.65
N MET A 105 -14.38 10.83 12.55
CA MET A 105 -13.92 11.98 13.34
C MET A 105 -14.57 13.30 12.94
N ASN A 106 -15.17 13.36 11.74
CA ASN A 106 -15.66 14.59 11.10
C ASN A 106 -14.59 15.71 11.09
N ASP A 107 -13.32 15.35 10.94
CA ASP A 107 -12.22 16.32 10.90
C ASP A 107 -12.18 17.03 9.53
N PRO A 108 -12.03 18.36 9.47
CA PRO A 108 -12.07 19.11 8.22
C PRO A 108 -10.88 18.83 7.30
N TYR A 109 -9.80 18.26 7.83
CA TYR A 109 -8.60 17.94 7.07
C TYR A 109 -8.41 16.44 6.92
N ILE A 110 -8.62 15.66 7.99
CA ILE A 110 -8.43 14.21 8.00
C ILE A 110 -9.74 13.51 7.60
N HIS A 111 -10.09 13.62 6.32
CA HIS A 111 -11.30 13.02 5.77
C HIS A 111 -11.07 12.64 4.30
N SER A 112 -11.52 11.46 3.91
CA SER A 112 -11.41 10.91 2.55
C SER A 112 -11.91 11.88 1.48
N SER A 113 -12.92 12.70 1.76
CA SER A 113 -13.50 13.65 0.78
C SER A 113 -12.62 14.88 0.51
N LYS A 114 -11.62 15.12 1.38
CA LYS A 114 -10.75 16.30 1.34
C LYS A 114 -9.28 15.96 1.14
N TRP A 115 -8.84 14.80 1.62
CA TRP A 115 -7.45 14.41 1.56
C TRP A 115 -7.01 14.15 0.12
N ASP A 116 -5.90 14.78 -0.28
CA ASP A 116 -5.25 14.56 -1.57
C ASP A 116 -3.82 14.08 -1.31
N TRP A 117 -3.68 12.76 -1.15
CA TRP A 117 -2.41 12.11 -0.83
C TRP A 117 -1.33 12.31 -1.90
N ASP A 118 -0.07 12.17 -1.46
CA ASP A 118 1.12 12.42 -2.26
C ASP A 118 1.48 11.28 -3.23
N THR A 119 0.67 11.09 -4.29
CA THR A 119 0.91 10.07 -5.34
C THR A 119 0.61 10.62 -6.75
N ALA A 120 0.88 9.81 -7.78
CA ALA A 120 0.57 10.13 -9.18
C ALA A 120 -0.91 9.95 -9.54
N SER A 121 -1.63 9.08 -8.82
CA SER A 121 -3.08 8.89 -9.01
C SER A 121 -3.92 10.02 -8.39
N THR A 122 -5.09 10.26 -8.98
CA THR A 122 -6.08 11.18 -8.42
C THR A 122 -6.86 10.48 -7.31
N ALA A 123 -7.37 11.26 -6.35
CA ALA A 123 -8.19 10.71 -5.29
C ALA A 123 -9.45 10.01 -5.83
N GLU A 124 -10.11 10.61 -6.82
CA GLU A 124 -11.30 10.07 -7.47
C GLU A 124 -11.03 8.72 -8.15
N ALA A 125 -9.97 8.65 -8.98
CA ALA A 125 -9.65 7.45 -9.74
C ALA A 125 -9.27 6.30 -8.81
N TRP A 126 -8.43 6.56 -7.81
CA TRP A 126 -8.02 5.55 -6.85
C TRP A 126 -9.18 5.03 -5.99
N LYS A 127 -10.11 5.88 -5.55
CA LYS A 127 -11.30 5.40 -4.82
C LYS A 127 -12.19 4.52 -5.68
N HIS A 128 -12.30 4.83 -6.98
CA HIS A 128 -13.08 4.00 -7.88
C HIS A 128 -12.39 2.65 -8.15
N SER A 129 -11.10 2.65 -8.54
CA SER A 129 -10.38 1.41 -8.82
C SER A 129 -10.18 0.55 -7.58
N HIS A 130 -9.75 1.14 -6.48
CA HIS A 130 -9.38 0.38 -5.29
C HIS A 130 -10.57 0.21 -4.33
N ASN A 131 -11.16 1.29 -3.81
CA ASN A 131 -12.24 1.15 -2.82
C ASN A 131 -13.49 0.49 -3.40
N TYR A 132 -13.89 0.85 -4.61
CA TYR A 132 -15.08 0.27 -5.21
C TYR A 132 -14.77 -1.03 -5.94
N ILE A 133 -13.93 -1.02 -6.98
CA ILE A 133 -13.74 -2.22 -7.81
C ILE A 133 -13.00 -3.31 -7.03
N HIS A 134 -11.82 -3.03 -6.48
CA HIS A 134 -11.03 -4.06 -5.80
C HIS A 134 -11.73 -4.59 -4.54
N HIS A 135 -12.13 -3.77 -3.57
CA HIS A 135 -12.76 -4.30 -2.34
C HIS A 135 -14.14 -4.94 -2.55
N THR A 136 -14.92 -4.50 -3.55
CA THR A 136 -16.20 -5.16 -3.85
C THR A 136 -15.94 -6.51 -4.52
N PHE A 137 -15.05 -6.54 -5.51
CA PHE A 137 -14.85 -7.68 -6.39
C PHE A 137 -13.57 -8.47 -6.13
N THR A 138 -12.95 -8.33 -4.95
CA THR A 138 -11.66 -8.90 -4.56
C THR A 138 -11.39 -10.28 -5.17
N ASN A 139 -10.33 -10.36 -5.96
CA ASN A 139 -9.83 -11.54 -6.65
C ASN A 139 -10.81 -12.25 -7.60
N ILE A 140 -11.90 -11.60 -8.02
CA ILE A 140 -12.80 -12.13 -9.06
C ILE A 140 -12.21 -11.84 -10.44
N ARG A 141 -11.87 -12.88 -11.18
CA ARG A 141 -11.30 -12.82 -12.53
C ARG A 141 -12.21 -12.02 -13.48
N GLY A 142 -11.62 -11.00 -14.11
CA GLY A 142 -12.30 -10.13 -15.06
C GLY A 142 -13.21 -9.07 -14.42
N LYS A 143 -13.21 -8.96 -13.09
CA LYS A 143 -13.88 -7.89 -12.34
C LYS A 143 -12.87 -7.09 -11.51
N ASP A 144 -12.07 -7.79 -10.70
CA ASP A 144 -10.97 -7.19 -9.97
C ASP A 144 -9.80 -6.90 -10.91
N LYS A 145 -9.45 -5.63 -11.02
CA LYS A 145 -8.37 -5.15 -11.89
C LYS A 145 -7.03 -5.18 -11.16
N ASP A 146 -7.03 -5.06 -9.84
CA ASP A 146 -5.82 -5.16 -9.00
C ASP A 146 -5.29 -6.61 -9.02
N LEU A 147 -6.11 -7.59 -9.44
CA LEU A 147 -5.71 -8.96 -9.75
C LEU A 147 -4.76 -9.00 -10.98
N GLY A 148 -3.50 -8.65 -10.75
CA GLY A 148 -2.45 -8.58 -11.77
C GLY A 148 -2.29 -7.21 -12.42
N TYR A 149 -2.98 -6.17 -11.93
CA TYR A 149 -2.91 -4.80 -12.46
C TYR A 149 -3.14 -4.73 -13.98
N GLU A 150 -3.98 -5.62 -14.53
CA GLU A 150 -4.24 -5.83 -15.97
C GLU A 150 -3.03 -6.24 -16.83
N ILE A 151 -1.81 -6.14 -16.31
CA ILE A 151 -0.56 -6.39 -17.05
C ILE A 151 0.08 -7.73 -16.68
N MET A 152 -0.32 -8.36 -15.59
CA MET A 152 0.27 -9.60 -15.07
C MET A 152 -0.70 -10.76 -15.08
N ARG A 153 -0.16 -11.96 -15.34
CA ARG A 153 -0.87 -13.20 -15.09
C ARG A 153 -0.52 -13.70 -13.69
N ILE A 154 -1.52 -13.84 -12.85
CA ILE A 154 -1.38 -14.27 -11.45
C ILE A 154 -2.32 -15.42 -11.08
N ASP A 155 -3.18 -15.81 -12.02
CA ASP A 155 -4.05 -16.97 -11.93
C ASP A 155 -3.80 -17.91 -13.13
N PRO A 156 -3.66 -19.23 -12.93
CA PRO A 156 -3.51 -20.19 -14.03
C PRO A 156 -4.70 -20.23 -15.01
N ASN A 157 -5.90 -19.86 -14.57
CA ASN A 157 -7.13 -19.78 -15.36
C ASN A 157 -7.22 -18.48 -16.18
N GLN A 158 -6.36 -17.49 -15.96
CA GLN A 158 -6.24 -16.36 -16.88
C GLN A 158 -5.66 -16.83 -18.21
N LYS A 159 -6.24 -16.35 -19.32
CA LYS A 159 -5.76 -16.61 -20.68
C LYS A 159 -4.31 -16.20 -20.81
N TRP A 160 -3.45 -17.13 -21.21
CA TRP A 160 -2.02 -16.84 -21.37
C TRP A 160 -1.73 -16.07 -22.67
N HIS A 161 -0.80 -15.12 -22.61
CA HIS A 161 -0.29 -14.33 -23.73
C HIS A 161 1.24 -14.34 -23.74
N PRO A 162 1.91 -14.33 -24.92
CA PRO A 162 3.37 -14.35 -25.03
C PRO A 162 4.11 -13.25 -24.26
N VAL A 163 3.46 -12.09 -24.06
CA VAL A 163 4.03 -10.97 -23.29
C VAL A 163 4.32 -11.36 -21.83
N TYR A 164 3.63 -12.35 -21.27
CA TYR A 164 3.85 -12.79 -19.89
C TYR A 164 5.22 -13.45 -19.67
N LEU A 165 5.92 -13.88 -20.72
CA LEU A 165 7.34 -14.29 -20.59
C LEU A 165 8.22 -13.15 -20.05
N LEU A 166 7.83 -11.90 -20.27
CA LEU A 166 8.52 -10.71 -19.78
C LEU A 166 8.00 -10.24 -18.42
N GLN A 167 7.04 -10.95 -17.80
CA GLN A 167 6.44 -10.57 -16.52
C GLN A 167 7.44 -10.36 -15.40
N PRO A 168 8.43 -11.25 -15.19
CA PRO A 168 9.45 -10.98 -14.19
C PRO A 168 10.20 -9.66 -14.44
N PHE A 169 10.42 -9.30 -15.71
CA PHE A 169 11.12 -8.08 -16.08
C PHE A 169 10.29 -6.83 -15.84
N TYR A 170 9.06 -6.76 -16.37
CA TYR A 170 8.23 -5.57 -16.14
C TYR A 170 7.69 -5.49 -14.70
N ASN A 171 7.67 -6.59 -13.94
CA ASN A 171 7.44 -6.53 -12.50
C ASN A 171 8.57 -5.78 -11.78
N VAL A 172 9.84 -5.96 -12.16
CA VAL A 172 10.95 -5.15 -11.58
C VAL A 172 10.79 -3.67 -11.89
N LEU A 173 10.37 -3.34 -13.12
CA LEU A 173 10.06 -1.95 -13.49
C LEU A 173 8.88 -1.41 -12.66
N LEU A 174 7.82 -2.19 -12.52
CA LEU A 174 6.67 -1.84 -11.71
C LEU A 174 7.07 -1.61 -10.25
N THR A 175 7.89 -2.47 -9.65
CA THR A 175 8.40 -2.29 -8.28
C THR A 175 9.14 -0.95 -8.11
N ALA A 176 9.97 -0.54 -9.08
CA ALA A 176 10.70 0.72 -8.99
C ALA A 176 9.82 1.97 -9.21
N PHE A 177 8.75 1.83 -9.99
CA PHE A 177 7.86 2.92 -10.42
C PHE A 177 6.39 2.70 -10.00
N PHE A 178 6.17 2.03 -8.88
CA PHE A 178 4.86 1.50 -8.50
C PHE A 178 3.75 2.55 -8.49
N GLU A 179 3.99 3.74 -7.93
CA GLU A 179 3.00 4.84 -7.95
C GLU A 179 2.52 5.22 -9.36
N TRP A 180 3.40 5.13 -10.35
CA TRP A 180 3.11 5.48 -11.74
C TRP A 180 2.38 4.33 -12.42
N GLY A 181 2.73 3.09 -12.07
CA GLY A 181 1.98 1.91 -12.47
C GLY A 181 0.53 1.96 -11.99
N VAL A 182 0.32 2.29 -10.71
CA VAL A 182 -1.03 2.47 -10.13
C VAL A 182 -1.79 3.60 -10.85
N ALA A 183 -1.16 4.75 -11.08
CA ALA A 183 -1.84 5.85 -11.79
C ALA A 183 -2.25 5.48 -13.23
N LEU A 184 -1.45 4.68 -13.93
CA LEU A 184 -1.81 4.17 -15.26
C LEU A 184 -2.86 3.08 -15.19
N HIS A 185 -2.83 2.23 -14.17
CA HIS A 185 -3.82 1.19 -13.92
C HIS A 185 -5.21 1.78 -13.65
N ASP A 186 -5.27 2.85 -12.85
CA ASP A 186 -6.52 3.55 -12.51
C ASP A 186 -7.21 4.18 -13.75
N LEU A 187 -6.54 4.25 -14.91
CA LEU A 187 -7.15 4.68 -16.17
C LEU A 187 -8.09 3.64 -16.79
N ASP A 188 -8.09 2.39 -16.31
CA ASP A 188 -8.79 1.26 -16.93
C ASP A 188 -8.25 0.98 -18.34
N LEU A 189 -7.02 0.47 -18.41
CA LEU A 189 -6.30 0.26 -19.67
C LEU A 189 -7.04 -0.71 -20.59
N GLU A 190 -7.73 -1.70 -20.03
CA GLU A 190 -8.55 -2.61 -20.79
C GLU A 190 -9.77 -1.93 -21.43
N ALA A 191 -10.54 -1.13 -20.68
CA ALA A 191 -11.70 -0.43 -21.27
C ALA A 191 -11.27 0.57 -22.35
N ILE A 192 -10.11 1.22 -22.18
CA ILE A 192 -9.51 2.07 -23.22
C ILE A 192 -9.20 1.24 -24.47
N ARG A 193 -8.57 0.08 -24.30
CA ARG A 193 -8.20 -0.81 -25.41
C ARG A 193 -9.42 -1.40 -26.13
N ARG A 194 -10.52 -1.65 -25.41
CA ARG A 194 -11.80 -2.11 -25.96
C ARG A 194 -12.64 -0.97 -26.56
N GLY A 195 -12.29 0.28 -26.32
CA GLY A 195 -13.05 1.44 -26.78
C GLY A 195 -14.35 1.68 -25.98
N GLU A 196 -14.46 1.12 -24.79
CA GLU A 196 -15.63 1.21 -23.91
C GLU A 196 -15.61 2.51 -23.09
N LYS A 197 -14.42 3.09 -22.86
CA LYS A 197 -14.28 4.33 -22.09
C LYS A 197 -14.56 5.56 -22.95
N PRO A 198 -15.52 6.44 -22.58
CA PRO A 198 -15.79 7.67 -23.29
C PRO A 198 -14.55 8.57 -23.37
N MET A 199 -14.29 9.18 -24.54
CA MET A 199 -13.12 10.04 -24.74
C MET A 199 -13.10 11.27 -23.81
N SER A 200 -14.28 11.77 -23.42
CA SER A 200 -14.41 12.87 -22.46
C SER A 200 -13.93 12.48 -21.06
N GLU A 201 -14.25 11.27 -20.62
CA GLU A 201 -13.82 10.71 -19.35
C GLU A 201 -12.31 10.44 -19.36
N LEU A 202 -11.79 9.80 -20.42
CA LEU A 202 -10.36 9.60 -20.60
C LEU A 202 -9.58 10.93 -20.58
N ALA A 203 -10.09 11.97 -21.26
CA ALA A 203 -9.47 13.29 -21.25
C ALA A 203 -9.47 13.94 -19.85
N LYS A 204 -10.55 13.77 -19.08
CA LYS A 204 -10.64 14.23 -17.68
C LYS A 204 -9.57 13.55 -16.82
N ASP A 205 -9.46 12.23 -16.91
CA ASP A 205 -8.50 11.46 -16.11
C ASP A 205 -7.05 11.78 -16.47
N LEU A 206 -6.73 11.82 -17.77
CA LEU A 206 -5.39 12.20 -18.25
C LEU A 206 -5.02 13.61 -17.81
N LYS A 207 -5.97 14.56 -17.80
CA LYS A 207 -5.74 15.91 -17.29
C LYS A 207 -5.47 15.91 -15.78
N GLY A 208 -6.20 15.09 -15.02
CA GLY A 208 -5.99 14.90 -13.58
C GLY A 208 -4.60 14.34 -13.27
N ILE A 209 -4.24 13.23 -13.92
CA ILE A 209 -2.92 12.59 -13.81
C ILE A 209 -1.82 13.54 -14.25
N ALA A 210 -1.97 14.25 -15.38
CA ALA A 210 -0.98 15.23 -15.82
C ALA A 210 -0.77 16.37 -14.82
N GLY A 211 -1.86 16.83 -14.17
CA GLY A 211 -1.80 17.81 -13.09
C GLY A 211 -1.02 17.32 -11.88
N LYS A 212 -1.33 16.10 -11.41
CA LYS A 212 -0.62 15.41 -10.31
C LYS A 212 0.86 15.20 -10.66
N MET A 213 1.14 14.65 -11.84
CA MET A 213 2.49 14.41 -12.35
C MET A 213 3.30 15.71 -12.41
N ARG A 214 2.73 16.79 -12.96
CA ARG A 214 3.39 18.10 -12.99
C ARG A 214 3.70 18.59 -11.58
N ARG A 215 2.76 18.48 -10.64
CA ARG A 215 2.97 18.90 -9.25
C ARG A 215 4.09 18.09 -8.60
N GLN A 216 4.11 16.77 -8.78
CA GLN A 216 5.18 15.90 -8.29
C GLN A 216 6.54 16.26 -8.88
N ILE A 217 6.63 16.39 -10.20
CA ILE A 217 7.89 16.68 -10.89
C ILE A 217 8.44 18.04 -10.47
N VAL A 218 7.58 19.06 -10.46
CA VAL A 218 7.98 20.41 -10.05
C VAL A 218 8.41 20.41 -8.59
N LYS A 219 7.69 19.74 -7.70
CA LYS A 219 8.03 19.69 -6.26
C LYS A 219 9.34 18.94 -6.01
N ASP A 220 9.44 17.69 -6.45
CA ASP A 220 10.50 16.76 -6.04
C ASP A 220 11.76 16.86 -6.90
N TYR A 221 11.64 17.18 -8.19
CA TYR A 221 12.79 17.16 -9.11
C TYR A 221 13.29 18.54 -9.53
N LEU A 222 12.53 19.61 -9.27
CA LEU A 222 12.94 20.99 -9.57
C LEU A 222 12.98 21.88 -8.32
N GLY A 223 11.88 21.96 -7.57
CA GLY A 223 11.68 22.87 -6.46
C GLY A 223 12.62 22.63 -5.30
N TRP A 224 12.54 21.45 -4.64
CA TRP A 224 13.43 21.13 -3.52
C TRP A 224 14.92 21.13 -3.90
N PRO A 225 15.33 20.58 -5.06
CA PRO A 225 16.70 20.70 -5.55
C PRO A 225 17.15 22.16 -5.75
N ALA A 226 16.29 23.03 -6.30
CA ALA A 226 16.61 24.44 -6.50
C ALA A 226 16.72 25.20 -5.17
N ILE A 227 15.82 24.95 -4.21
CA ILE A 227 15.89 25.52 -2.86
C ILE A 227 17.22 25.14 -2.19
N SER A 228 17.61 23.86 -2.28
CA SER A 228 18.88 23.39 -1.69
C SER A 228 20.10 24.01 -2.37
N ALA A 229 20.06 24.19 -3.70
CA ALA A 229 21.11 24.88 -4.44
C ALA A 229 21.21 26.37 -4.07
N GLY A 230 20.08 27.05 -3.90
CA GLY A 230 20.03 28.43 -3.43
C GLY A 230 20.56 28.60 -2.00
N ALA A 231 20.16 27.71 -1.09
CA ALA A 231 20.68 27.67 0.27
C ALA A 231 22.20 27.46 0.30
N PHE A 232 22.73 26.60 -0.57
CA PHE A 232 24.17 26.42 -0.73
C PHE A 232 24.87 27.73 -1.15
N LEU A 233 24.32 28.46 -2.14
CA LEU A 233 24.91 29.73 -2.58
C LEU A 233 24.92 30.78 -1.46
N LEU A 234 23.85 30.87 -0.68
CA LEU A 234 23.77 31.75 0.49
C LEU A 234 24.83 31.36 1.54
N GLY A 235 24.96 30.07 1.85
CA GLY A 235 25.99 29.58 2.77
C GLY A 235 27.41 29.85 2.26
N GLN A 236 27.65 29.70 0.95
CA GLN A 236 28.95 29.98 0.34
C GLN A 236 29.30 31.47 0.42
N ALA A 237 28.32 32.36 0.22
CA ALA A 237 28.51 33.80 0.38
C ALA A 237 28.78 34.19 1.85
N ALA A 238 27.98 33.65 2.78
CA ALA A 238 28.09 33.94 4.22
C ALA A 238 29.42 33.47 4.84
N THR A 239 30.04 32.42 4.29
CA THR A 239 31.30 31.85 4.78
C THR A 239 32.54 32.36 4.04
N GLY A 240 32.40 33.38 3.18
CA GLY A 240 33.52 33.89 2.39
C GLY A 240 34.11 32.87 1.41
N GLY A 241 33.32 31.87 1.00
CA GLY A 241 33.75 30.83 0.07
C GLY A 241 34.37 29.58 0.71
N ALA A 242 34.25 29.41 2.03
CA ALA A 242 34.90 28.31 2.75
C ALA A 242 34.30 26.92 2.48
N ILE A 243 33.06 26.82 1.97
CA ILE A 243 32.43 25.52 1.71
C ILE A 243 33.06 24.87 0.48
N ARG A 244 33.55 23.64 0.67
CA ARG A 244 34.19 22.86 -0.39
C ARG A 244 33.23 22.61 -1.56
N GLN A 245 33.61 23.07 -2.75
CA GLN A 245 32.87 22.87 -4.01
C GLN A 245 33.75 22.29 -5.14
N PRO A 246 33.16 21.70 -6.20
CA PRO A 246 33.92 21.28 -7.38
C PRO A 246 34.60 22.47 -8.07
N ARG A 247 35.67 22.21 -8.82
CA ARG A 247 36.45 23.27 -9.51
C ARG A 247 35.79 23.77 -10.79
N THR A 248 34.98 22.96 -11.45
CA THR A 248 34.36 23.29 -12.74
C THR A 248 32.86 23.03 -12.71
N SER A 249 32.13 23.86 -13.43
CA SER A 249 30.68 23.76 -13.66
C SER A 249 30.40 22.87 -14.86
N ARG A 250 29.34 22.06 -14.77
CA ARG A 250 28.81 21.27 -15.89
C ARG A 250 28.28 22.18 -16.98
N ILE A 251 27.61 23.29 -16.62
CA ILE A 251 27.16 24.31 -17.58
C ILE A 251 28.38 24.97 -18.23
N GLY A 252 29.40 25.35 -17.45
CA GLY A 252 30.67 25.88 -17.96
C GLY A 252 31.35 24.92 -18.95
N ASN A 253 31.37 23.62 -18.64
CA ASN A 253 31.87 22.58 -19.55
C ASN A 253 31.05 22.47 -20.83
N ALA A 254 29.72 22.54 -20.75
CA ALA A 254 28.85 22.52 -21.93
C ALA A 254 29.03 23.76 -22.82
N ILE A 255 29.18 24.95 -22.22
CA ILE A 255 29.49 26.20 -22.93
C ILE A 255 30.85 26.08 -23.63
N ARG A 256 31.89 25.56 -22.97
CA ARG A 256 33.20 25.31 -23.58
C ARG A 256 33.13 24.35 -24.77
N ARG A 257 32.27 23.34 -24.73
CA ARG A 257 32.10 22.36 -25.81
C ARG A 257 31.36 22.93 -27.03
N ARG A 258 30.46 23.90 -26.83
CA ARG A 258 29.61 24.45 -27.90
C ARG A 258 30.02 25.85 -28.39
N GLY A 259 30.83 26.59 -27.62
CA GLY A 259 31.15 27.99 -27.88
C GLY A 259 32.59 28.25 -28.33
N GLY A 260 32.78 29.21 -29.24
CA GLY A 260 34.09 29.80 -29.58
C GLY A 260 34.59 30.80 -28.52
N GLY A 261 35.45 31.76 -28.90
CA GLY A 261 36.13 32.68 -27.97
C GLY A 261 35.23 33.40 -26.95
N ARG A 262 34.01 33.80 -27.34
CA ARG A 262 33.00 34.43 -26.44
C ARG A 262 32.43 33.46 -25.39
N GLY A 263 32.42 32.16 -25.66
CA GLY A 263 31.98 31.13 -24.71
C GLY A 263 32.93 30.93 -23.54
N ARG A 264 34.22 31.28 -23.70
CA ARG A 264 35.24 31.09 -22.66
C ARG A 264 35.00 31.97 -21.44
N THR A 265 34.66 33.25 -21.64
CA THR A 265 34.34 34.18 -20.54
C THR A 265 33.10 33.75 -19.76
N ALA A 266 32.03 33.36 -20.46
CA ALA A 266 30.82 32.84 -19.83
C ALA A 266 31.08 31.54 -19.05
N ALA A 267 31.94 30.66 -19.57
CA ALA A 267 32.31 29.42 -18.89
C ALA A 267 33.17 29.68 -17.64
N THR A 268 34.08 30.64 -17.66
CA THR A 268 34.86 31.05 -16.47
C THR A 268 33.96 31.62 -15.39
N PHE A 269 32.97 32.44 -15.76
CA PHE A 269 31.97 32.93 -14.81
C PHE A 269 31.16 31.77 -14.20
N ALA A 270 30.69 30.84 -15.03
CA ALA A 270 29.98 29.65 -14.58
C ALA A 270 30.81 28.80 -13.59
N ASP A 271 32.10 28.57 -13.86
CA ASP A 271 32.99 27.82 -12.96
C ASP A 271 33.20 28.49 -11.60
N ARG A 272 33.02 29.82 -11.51
CA ARG A 272 33.17 30.54 -10.23
C ARG A 272 31.95 30.38 -9.32
N VAL A 273 30.75 30.34 -9.89
CA VAL A 273 29.49 30.49 -9.14
C VAL A 273 28.70 29.19 -9.07
N LEU A 274 28.65 28.42 -10.15
CA LEU A 274 27.71 27.32 -10.30
C LEU A 274 28.17 25.94 -9.79
N PRO A 275 29.46 25.57 -9.66
CA PRO A 275 29.82 24.16 -9.42
C PRO A 275 29.22 23.58 -8.14
N GLY A 276 29.24 24.34 -7.05
CA GLY A 276 28.68 23.91 -5.77
C GLY A 276 27.15 23.80 -5.83
N ALA A 277 26.48 24.81 -6.39
CA ALA A 277 25.03 24.85 -6.56
C ALA A 277 24.53 23.70 -7.46
N GLU A 278 25.14 23.49 -8.62
CA GLU A 278 24.83 22.36 -9.52
C GLU A 278 25.01 21.02 -8.83
N SER A 279 26.11 20.86 -8.08
CA SER A 279 26.35 19.61 -7.36
C SER A 279 25.32 19.37 -6.25
N THR A 280 24.92 20.40 -5.51
CA THR A 280 23.91 20.29 -4.45
C THR A 280 22.52 20.02 -5.04
N PHE A 281 22.19 20.68 -6.15
CA PHE A 281 20.97 20.41 -6.93
C PHE A 281 20.89 18.93 -7.31
N LEU A 282 21.92 18.41 -7.99
CA LEU A 282 21.92 17.03 -8.48
C LEU A 282 21.89 15.99 -7.34
N ARG A 283 22.52 16.29 -6.20
CA ARG A 283 22.51 15.40 -5.03
C ARG A 283 21.15 15.37 -4.34
N THR A 284 20.48 16.51 -4.25
CA THR A 284 19.13 16.61 -3.69
C THR A 284 18.12 15.95 -4.62
N LEU A 285 18.27 16.16 -5.94
CA LEU A 285 17.48 15.46 -6.96
C LEU A 285 17.64 13.95 -6.83
N ALA A 286 18.88 13.46 -6.71
CA ALA A 286 19.17 12.05 -6.50
C ALA A 286 18.56 11.53 -5.19
N ALA A 287 18.62 12.29 -4.09
CA ALA A 287 18.01 11.91 -2.82
C ALA A 287 16.49 11.77 -2.93
N ASN A 288 15.81 12.73 -3.57
CA ASN A 288 14.37 12.66 -3.79
C ASN A 288 13.98 11.48 -4.69
N PHE A 289 14.74 11.25 -5.78
CA PHE A 289 14.55 10.08 -6.64
C PHE A 289 14.71 8.78 -5.86
N THR A 290 15.80 8.64 -5.09
CA THR A 290 16.05 7.45 -4.27
C THR A 290 14.95 7.26 -3.21
N ALA A 291 14.49 8.31 -2.55
CA ALA A 291 13.41 8.22 -1.57
C ALA A 291 12.08 7.75 -2.20
N ASN A 292 11.76 8.21 -3.43
CA ASN A 292 10.60 7.72 -4.17
C ASN A 292 10.75 6.24 -4.58
N VAL A 293 11.93 5.82 -5.04
CA VAL A 293 12.20 4.40 -5.35
C VAL A 293 12.06 3.53 -4.10
N ILE A 294 12.59 3.95 -2.96
CA ILE A 294 12.45 3.23 -1.68
C ILE A 294 10.97 3.04 -1.33
N ARG A 295 10.18 4.13 -1.41
CA ARG A 295 8.74 4.06 -1.14
C ARG A 295 8.02 3.15 -2.14
N ASN A 296 8.33 3.23 -3.44
CA ASN A 296 7.70 2.39 -4.46
C ASN A 296 8.00 0.90 -4.24
N VAL A 297 9.26 0.56 -3.97
CA VAL A 297 9.66 -0.83 -3.66
C VAL A 297 8.92 -1.33 -2.43
N TRP A 298 8.83 -0.50 -1.38
CA TRP A 298 8.13 -0.84 -0.15
C TRP A 298 6.63 -1.06 -0.38
N ALA A 299 5.95 -0.10 -0.99
CA ALA A 299 4.51 -0.18 -1.27
C ALA A 299 4.18 -1.38 -2.15
N HIS A 300 4.94 -1.60 -3.23
CA HIS A 300 4.81 -2.77 -4.10
C HIS A 300 4.94 -4.08 -3.32
N ALA A 301 5.97 -4.20 -2.49
CA ALA A 301 6.21 -5.42 -1.73
C ALA A 301 5.09 -5.73 -0.75
N ILE A 302 4.59 -4.72 -0.01
CA ILE A 302 3.49 -4.89 0.94
C ILE A 302 2.19 -5.26 0.22
N ILE A 303 1.77 -4.49 -0.79
CA ILE A 303 0.49 -4.69 -1.47
C ILE A 303 0.46 -6.03 -2.22
N PHE A 304 1.55 -6.41 -2.89
CA PHE A 304 1.57 -7.67 -3.63
C PHE A 304 1.54 -8.88 -2.70
N CYS A 305 2.17 -8.79 -1.52
CA CYS A 305 2.08 -9.86 -0.53
C CYS A 305 0.65 -10.07 -0.02
N GLY A 306 -0.23 -9.08 -0.16
CA GLY A 306 -1.64 -9.21 0.19
C GLY A 306 -2.44 -10.16 -0.71
N HIS A 307 -2.13 -10.21 -2.02
CA HIS A 307 -3.02 -10.86 -3.01
C HIS A 307 -2.34 -11.91 -3.90
N PHE A 308 -1.01 -11.89 -4.02
CA PHE A 308 -0.26 -12.70 -5.00
C PHE A 308 0.45 -13.96 -4.44
N PRO A 309 0.64 -14.16 -3.11
CA PRO A 309 1.17 -15.42 -2.61
C PRO A 309 0.33 -16.62 -3.06
N ASP A 310 0.92 -17.81 -3.10
CA ASP A 310 0.21 -19.01 -3.58
C ASP A 310 -1.01 -19.39 -2.71
N GLN A 311 -1.07 -18.84 -1.49
CA GLN A 311 -2.11 -19.05 -0.49
C GLN A 311 -3.43 -18.35 -0.83
N THR A 312 -3.41 -17.26 -1.60
CA THR A 312 -4.59 -16.45 -1.88
C THR A 312 -5.48 -17.11 -2.93
N TYR A 313 -6.79 -17.06 -2.71
CA TYR A 313 -7.77 -17.64 -3.63
C TYR A 313 -8.20 -16.64 -4.69
N THR A 314 -8.60 -17.16 -5.84
CA THR A 314 -9.10 -16.38 -6.97
C THR A 314 -10.34 -17.05 -7.54
N PHE A 315 -11.32 -16.24 -7.96
CA PHE A 315 -12.68 -16.70 -8.21
C PHE A 315 -13.12 -16.35 -9.64
N SER A 316 -13.94 -17.16 -10.28
CA SER A 316 -14.67 -16.77 -11.49
C SER A 316 -15.95 -16.06 -11.11
N GLN A 317 -16.56 -15.39 -12.08
CA GLN A 317 -17.85 -14.75 -11.88
C GLN A 317 -18.95 -15.78 -11.60
N GLU A 318 -18.86 -16.99 -12.16
CA GLU A 318 -19.83 -18.06 -11.89
C GLU A 318 -19.71 -18.60 -10.46
N GLU A 319 -18.49 -18.63 -9.89
CA GLU A 319 -18.25 -19.12 -8.52
C GLU A 319 -18.86 -18.21 -7.44
N VAL A 320 -19.10 -16.94 -7.77
CA VAL A 320 -19.63 -15.91 -6.85
C VAL A 320 -21.01 -15.40 -7.28
N GLU A 321 -21.66 -16.06 -8.25
CA GLU A 321 -22.99 -15.68 -8.68
C GLU A 321 -24.00 -15.88 -7.52
N GLY A 322 -24.74 -14.83 -7.16
CA GLY A 322 -25.66 -14.87 -6.02
C GLY A 322 -24.97 -14.96 -4.66
N GLU A 323 -23.70 -14.52 -4.55
CA GLU A 323 -22.92 -14.54 -3.31
C GLU A 323 -23.68 -13.93 -2.12
N THR A 324 -23.75 -14.69 -1.03
CA THR A 324 -24.33 -14.25 0.25
C THR A 324 -23.35 -13.36 1.00
N ARG A 325 -23.81 -12.66 2.04
CA ARG A 325 -22.93 -11.84 2.88
C ARG A 325 -21.79 -12.64 3.52
N GLY A 326 -22.09 -13.84 4.05
CA GLY A 326 -21.06 -14.73 4.60
C GLY A 326 -20.11 -15.25 3.52
N GLY A 327 -20.63 -15.53 2.31
CA GLY A 327 -19.80 -15.86 1.16
C GLY A 327 -18.82 -14.75 0.80
N TRP A 328 -19.29 -13.51 0.79
CA TRP A 328 -18.46 -12.32 0.59
C TRP A 328 -17.35 -12.22 1.64
N TYR A 329 -17.68 -12.37 2.93
CA TYR A 329 -16.67 -12.35 4.01
C TYR A 329 -15.60 -13.43 3.83
N VAL A 330 -16.01 -14.66 3.50
CA VAL A 330 -15.05 -15.74 3.26
C VAL A 330 -14.18 -15.44 2.04
N ARG A 331 -14.75 -14.91 0.96
CA ARG A 331 -13.96 -14.48 -0.21
C ARG A 331 -12.92 -13.43 0.14
N GLN A 332 -13.29 -12.41 0.91
CA GLN A 332 -12.35 -11.39 1.41
C GLN A 332 -11.23 -12.02 2.26
N LEU A 333 -11.60 -12.90 3.20
CA LEU A 333 -10.68 -13.63 4.07
C LEU A 333 -9.66 -14.45 3.30
N VAL A 334 -10.12 -15.30 2.37
CA VAL A 334 -9.25 -16.26 1.68
C VAL A 334 -8.55 -15.67 0.46
N GLY A 335 -9.07 -14.57 -0.08
CA GLY A 335 -8.46 -13.79 -1.16
C GLY A 335 -7.24 -12.98 -0.69
N ALA A 336 -7.10 -12.75 0.61
CA ALA A 336 -6.00 -12.00 1.20
C ALA A 336 -4.98 -12.89 1.91
N ALA A 337 -3.79 -12.36 2.12
CA ALA A 337 -2.72 -12.97 2.91
C ALA A 337 -2.00 -11.94 3.79
N ASN A 338 -1.84 -12.30 5.06
CA ASN A 338 -1.18 -11.46 6.07
C ASN A 338 0.34 -11.64 6.08
N ILE A 339 1.01 -10.62 6.59
CA ILE A 339 2.45 -10.57 6.81
C ILE A 339 2.71 -10.43 8.30
N GLU A 340 3.44 -11.40 8.86
CA GLU A 340 3.94 -11.30 10.24
C GLU A 340 5.10 -10.30 10.32
N GLY A 341 5.03 -9.42 11.32
CA GLY A 341 6.03 -8.39 11.52
C GLY A 341 6.06 -7.84 12.94
N SER A 342 7.00 -6.92 13.18
CA SER A 342 7.04 -6.14 14.43
C SER A 342 5.99 -5.01 14.40
N PRO A 343 5.64 -4.40 15.54
CA PRO A 343 4.73 -3.24 15.56
C PRO A 343 5.17 -2.11 14.61
N LEU A 344 6.47 -1.83 14.54
CA LEU A 344 7.01 -0.85 13.60
C LEU A 344 6.78 -1.26 12.15
N PHE A 345 6.97 -2.54 11.81
CA PHE A 345 6.69 -3.06 10.47
C PHE A 345 5.24 -2.79 10.06
N HIS A 346 4.29 -3.08 10.95
CA HIS A 346 2.87 -2.85 10.69
C HIS A 346 2.57 -1.36 10.50
N VAL A 347 3.11 -0.47 11.33
CA VAL A 347 2.92 1.00 11.14
C VAL A 347 3.49 1.48 9.81
N ILE A 348 4.71 1.09 9.43
CA ILE A 348 5.30 1.55 8.16
C ILE A 348 4.67 0.86 6.94
N SER A 349 3.95 -0.24 7.13
CA SER A 349 3.17 -0.90 6.08
C SER A 349 1.73 -0.35 5.97
N GLY A 350 1.33 0.65 6.75
CA GLY A 350 -0.06 1.12 6.73
C GLY A 350 -1.04 0.22 7.49
N ASN A 351 -0.50 -0.62 8.37
CA ASN A 351 -1.12 -1.82 8.94
C ASN A 351 -1.57 -2.88 7.91
N LEU A 352 -1.20 -2.75 6.63
CA LEU A 352 -1.45 -3.75 5.58
C LEU A 352 -0.67 -5.08 5.73
N GLY A 353 0.08 -5.26 6.82
CA GLY A 353 0.46 -6.60 7.27
C GLY A 353 -0.75 -7.43 7.70
N TYR A 354 -1.88 -6.78 8.00
CA TYR A 354 -3.19 -7.36 8.30
C TYR A 354 -4.13 -7.20 7.08
N GLN A 355 -3.73 -7.68 5.91
CA GLN A 355 -4.50 -7.59 4.67
C GLN A 355 -5.88 -8.26 4.78
N VAL A 356 -5.97 -9.39 5.48
CA VAL A 356 -7.24 -10.08 5.76
C VAL A 356 -8.20 -9.12 6.46
N GLU A 357 -7.79 -8.53 7.57
CA GLU A 357 -8.62 -7.60 8.35
C GLU A 357 -8.95 -6.34 7.56
N HIS A 358 -7.99 -5.84 6.77
CA HIS A 358 -8.22 -4.73 5.86
C HIS A 358 -9.29 -5.02 4.80
N HIS A 359 -9.34 -6.24 4.25
CA HIS A 359 -10.36 -6.64 3.29
C HIS A 359 -11.74 -6.89 3.91
N LEU A 360 -11.76 -7.40 5.15
CA LEU A 360 -13.00 -7.56 5.91
C LEU A 360 -13.58 -6.20 6.30
N TYR A 361 -12.72 -5.23 6.66
CA TYR A 361 -13.10 -3.93 7.23
C TYR A 361 -12.25 -2.77 6.66
N PRO A 362 -12.39 -2.42 5.37
CA PRO A 362 -11.56 -1.41 4.73
C PRO A 362 -11.77 -0.01 5.31
N ASP A 363 -12.95 0.25 5.87
CA ASP A 363 -13.37 1.50 6.52
C ASP A 363 -13.00 1.58 8.02
N MET A 364 -12.51 0.51 8.63
CA MET A 364 -12.09 0.52 10.03
C MET A 364 -10.69 1.16 10.18
N PRO A 365 -10.42 1.99 11.21
CA PRO A 365 -9.08 2.46 11.54
C PRO A 365 -8.06 1.32 11.57
N SER A 366 -7.05 1.41 10.71
CA SER A 366 -6.08 0.32 10.51
C SER A 366 -5.29 -0.05 11.77
N THR A 367 -5.22 0.84 12.76
CA THR A 367 -4.67 0.56 14.10
C THR A 367 -5.39 -0.54 14.85
N ARG A 368 -6.67 -0.78 14.53
CA ARG A 368 -7.51 -1.79 15.20
C ARG A 368 -7.35 -3.19 14.61
N TYR A 369 -6.72 -3.32 13.44
CA TYR A 369 -6.56 -4.63 12.78
C TYR A 369 -5.82 -5.66 13.65
N SER A 370 -4.80 -5.24 14.40
CA SER A 370 -4.07 -6.14 15.30
C SER A 370 -4.93 -6.66 16.47
N GLU A 371 -5.93 -5.89 16.90
CA GLU A 371 -6.88 -6.24 17.97
C GLU A 371 -8.02 -7.14 17.44
N VAL A 372 -8.37 -6.95 16.16
CA VAL A 372 -9.40 -7.73 15.45
C VAL A 372 -8.87 -9.08 14.97
N ALA A 373 -7.60 -9.17 14.56
CA ALA A 373 -7.02 -10.39 14.01
C ALA A 373 -7.20 -11.64 14.88
N PRO A 374 -7.05 -11.60 16.23
CA PRO A 374 -7.36 -12.75 17.08
C PRO A 374 -8.82 -13.21 17.04
N LYS A 375 -9.78 -12.28 16.87
CA LYS A 375 -11.21 -12.60 16.74
C LYS A 375 -11.52 -13.24 15.39
N VAL A 376 -10.92 -12.71 14.32
CA VAL A 376 -11.01 -13.30 12.97
C VAL A 376 -10.44 -14.73 12.97
N LYS A 377 -9.27 -14.95 13.58
CA LYS A 377 -8.66 -16.28 13.72
C LYS A 377 -9.55 -17.26 14.48
N ASP A 378 -10.24 -16.79 15.52
CA ASP A 378 -11.19 -17.61 16.30
C ASP A 378 -12.38 -18.07 15.45
N ILE A 379 -12.97 -17.16 14.67
CA ILE A 379 -13.99 -17.51 13.66
C ILE A 379 -13.41 -18.52 12.67
N CYS A 380 -12.20 -18.29 12.15
CA CYS A 380 -11.58 -19.21 11.19
C CYS A 380 -11.41 -20.62 11.77
N GLU A 381 -10.98 -20.74 13.03
CA GLU A 381 -10.83 -22.02 13.73
C GLU A 381 -12.18 -22.73 13.91
N ARG A 382 -13.22 -22.01 14.40
CA ARG A 382 -14.54 -22.59 14.65
C ARG A 382 -15.28 -23.04 13.40
N TYR A 383 -15.12 -22.30 12.30
CA TYR A 383 -15.80 -22.58 11.03
C TYR A 383 -14.92 -23.40 10.06
N GLY A 384 -13.70 -23.77 10.45
CA GLY A 384 -12.80 -24.57 9.62
C GLY A 384 -12.31 -23.84 8.36
N LEU A 385 -12.14 -22.53 8.44
CA LEU A 385 -11.69 -21.68 7.35
C LEU A 385 -10.18 -21.45 7.40
N PRO A 386 -9.50 -21.27 6.24
CA PRO A 386 -8.10 -20.91 6.23
C PRO A 386 -7.89 -19.47 6.70
N TYR A 387 -6.77 -19.23 7.38
CA TYR A 387 -6.31 -17.89 7.73
C TYR A 387 -4.86 -17.76 7.24
N ASN A 388 -4.68 -17.02 6.14
CA ASN A 388 -3.41 -16.94 5.42
C ASN A 388 -2.48 -15.94 6.11
N THR A 389 -1.40 -16.44 6.72
CA THR A 389 -0.38 -15.59 7.36
C THR A 389 1.01 -16.21 7.19
N GLY A 390 2.05 -15.38 7.23
CA GLY A 390 3.44 -15.84 7.27
C GLY A 390 4.46 -14.70 7.29
N PRO A 391 5.75 -15.01 7.53
CA PRO A 391 6.81 -14.00 7.55
C PRO A 391 6.96 -13.28 6.21
N PHE A 392 7.31 -11.99 6.24
CA PHE A 392 7.48 -11.15 5.05
C PHE A 392 8.33 -11.79 3.93
N GLY A 393 9.49 -12.34 4.27
CA GLY A 393 10.37 -12.97 3.28
C GLY A 393 9.75 -14.18 2.59
N GLN A 394 8.91 -14.93 3.32
CA GLN A 394 8.16 -16.03 2.73
C GLN A 394 7.10 -15.48 1.78
N GLN A 395 6.25 -14.55 2.22
CA GLN A 395 5.17 -13.99 1.40
C GLN A 395 5.72 -13.38 0.11
N TRP A 396 6.77 -12.56 0.22
CA TRP A 396 7.37 -11.91 -0.94
C TRP A 396 8.06 -12.89 -1.90
N GLY A 397 8.68 -13.95 -1.35
CA GLY A 397 9.20 -15.06 -2.15
C GLY A 397 8.10 -15.80 -2.91
N GLN A 398 6.92 -15.99 -2.30
CA GLN A 398 5.76 -16.58 -2.96
C GLN A 398 5.25 -15.70 -4.10
N VAL A 399 5.15 -14.38 -3.91
CA VAL A 399 4.77 -13.43 -4.97
C VAL A 399 5.65 -13.61 -6.21
N HIS A 400 6.97 -13.55 -6.04
CA HIS A 400 7.91 -13.68 -7.16
C HIS A 400 7.88 -15.08 -7.79
N ARG A 401 7.65 -16.13 -6.98
CA ARG A 401 7.44 -17.48 -7.48
C ARG A 401 6.17 -17.56 -8.33
N THR A 402 5.05 -17.00 -7.89
CA THR A 402 3.80 -16.94 -8.65
C THR A 402 4.02 -16.26 -10.00
N ILE A 403 4.64 -15.07 -9.98
CA ILE A 403 4.96 -14.29 -11.18
C ILE A 403 5.85 -15.08 -12.16
N ALA A 404 6.93 -15.69 -11.66
CA ALA A 404 7.85 -16.45 -12.51
C ALA A 404 7.20 -17.74 -13.05
N ARG A 405 6.41 -18.43 -12.23
CA ARG A 405 5.71 -19.67 -12.60
C ARG A 405 4.67 -19.41 -13.68
N LEU A 406 3.89 -18.33 -13.56
CA LEU A 406 2.77 -18.03 -14.45
C LEU A 406 3.16 -17.23 -15.70
N ALA A 407 4.43 -16.79 -15.78
CA ALA A 407 5.03 -16.23 -16.99
C ALA A 407 5.00 -17.21 -18.18
N PHE A 408 5.14 -18.51 -17.92
CA PHE A 408 5.13 -19.56 -18.94
C PHE A 408 3.71 -20.10 -19.20
N PRO A 409 3.44 -20.67 -20.39
CA PRO A 409 2.17 -21.34 -20.68
C PRO A 409 1.84 -22.41 -19.64
N GLY A 410 0.58 -22.48 -19.22
CA GLY A 410 0.12 -23.42 -18.20
C GLY A 410 0.33 -22.92 -16.78
N GLY A 411 0.85 -23.80 -15.92
CA GLY A 411 0.90 -23.63 -14.46
C GLY A 411 -0.33 -24.25 -13.80
N LYS A 412 -0.13 -25.26 -12.95
CA LYS A 412 -1.23 -25.80 -12.13
C LYS A 412 -1.50 -24.87 -10.94
N PRO A 413 -2.74 -24.77 -10.45
CA PRO A 413 -3.01 -24.20 -9.14
C PRO A 413 -2.09 -24.83 -8.09
N ARG A 414 -1.63 -24.01 -7.15
CA ARG A 414 -0.82 -24.47 -6.03
C ARG A 414 -1.78 -24.85 -4.90
N PRO A 415 -1.50 -25.93 -4.15
CA PRO A 415 -2.36 -26.34 -3.06
C PRO A 415 -2.61 -25.18 -2.09
N LYS A 416 -3.88 -24.94 -1.81
CA LYS A 416 -4.30 -23.91 -0.88
C LYS A 416 -4.20 -24.39 0.57
N PRO A 417 -4.00 -23.47 1.53
CA PRO A 417 -3.98 -23.82 2.95
C PRO A 417 -5.31 -24.44 3.38
N GLY A 418 -5.23 -25.41 4.31
CA GLY A 418 -6.40 -25.96 4.97
C GLY A 418 -6.91 -25.04 6.09
N ALA A 419 -7.87 -25.55 6.87
CA ALA A 419 -8.42 -24.87 8.04
C ALA A 419 -7.33 -24.34 8.97
N TYR A 420 -7.57 -23.15 9.52
CA TYR A 420 -6.71 -22.57 10.53
C TYR A 420 -6.79 -23.38 11.83
N HIS A 421 -5.62 -23.63 12.43
CA HIS A 421 -5.50 -24.31 13.73
C HIS A 421 -4.58 -23.49 14.63
N ARG A 422 -5.05 -23.17 15.83
CA ARG A 422 -4.26 -22.39 16.79
C ARG A 422 -3.05 -23.23 17.27
N PRO A 423 -1.83 -22.65 17.36
CA PRO A 423 -0.66 -23.40 17.81
C PRO A 423 -0.80 -23.92 19.25
N PRO A 424 -0.37 -25.16 19.54
CA PRO A 424 -0.56 -25.79 20.86
C PRO A 424 0.14 -25.07 22.02
N HIS A 425 1.17 -24.24 21.79
CA HIS A 425 1.84 -23.46 22.84
C HIS A 425 1.10 -22.19 23.28
N SER A 426 -0.03 -21.88 22.65
CA SER A 426 -0.99 -20.93 23.19
C SER A 426 -1.87 -21.56 24.28
N SER A 427 -1.57 -22.75 24.82
CA SER A 427 -2.37 -23.44 25.86
C SER A 427 -1.89 -23.22 27.30
N GLY A 428 -0.99 -22.28 27.55
CA GLY A 428 -0.49 -21.97 28.90
C GLY A 428 -1.47 -21.19 29.81
N GLY A 429 -2.70 -20.95 29.37
CA GLY A 429 -3.76 -20.32 30.17
C GLY A 429 -5.06 -21.09 30.01
N GLU A 430 -5.85 -21.16 31.08
CA GLU A 430 -7.03 -22.01 31.25
C GLU A 430 -7.87 -22.28 29.98
N PRO A 431 -8.38 -23.51 29.80
CA PRO A 431 -9.27 -23.84 28.70
C PRO A 431 -10.55 -22.99 28.80
N GLY A 432 -10.78 -22.14 27.79
CA GLY A 432 -11.93 -21.22 27.71
C GLY A 432 -11.56 -19.75 27.53
N VAL A 433 -10.29 -19.37 27.71
CA VAL A 433 -9.86 -17.97 27.59
C VAL A 433 -9.35 -17.68 26.17
N SER A 434 -10.13 -16.92 25.39
CA SER A 434 -9.75 -16.52 24.03
C SER A 434 -8.43 -15.75 24.01
N GLU A 435 -7.74 -15.75 22.88
CA GLU A 435 -6.49 -14.98 22.70
C GLU A 435 -6.69 -13.47 22.99
N ALA A 436 -7.90 -12.96 22.71
CA ALA A 436 -8.33 -11.60 23.10
C ALA A 436 -8.46 -11.41 24.61
N ALA A 437 -8.92 -12.42 25.36
CA ALA A 437 -8.96 -12.37 26.82
C ALA A 437 -7.56 -12.49 27.46
N ARG A 438 -6.63 -13.22 26.82
CA ARG A 438 -5.22 -13.26 27.25
C ARG A 438 -4.46 -11.98 26.92
N PHE A 439 -4.80 -11.31 25.82
CA PHE A 439 -4.29 -9.98 25.51
C PHE A 439 -4.72 -8.98 26.59
N ARG A 440 -5.99 -8.99 26.99
CA ARG A 440 -6.52 -8.18 28.12
C ARG A 440 -5.83 -8.49 29.45
N GLY A 441 -5.58 -9.77 29.76
CA GLY A 441 -4.87 -10.17 31.01
C GLY A 441 -3.39 -9.78 31.08
N ARG A 442 -2.78 -9.30 29.99
CA ARG A 442 -1.40 -8.77 29.98
C ARG A 442 -1.35 -7.26 30.23
N LEU A 443 -2.49 -6.59 30.28
CA LEU A 443 -2.59 -5.17 30.58
C LEU A 443 -2.89 -4.98 32.08
N PRO A 444 -2.24 -4.03 32.76
CA PRO A 444 -2.58 -3.66 34.13
C PRO A 444 -4.08 -3.32 34.27
N ALA A 445 -4.71 -3.66 35.40
CA ALA A 445 -6.15 -3.43 35.62
C ALA A 445 -6.56 -1.94 35.59
N ASP A 446 -5.57 -1.04 35.67
CA ASP A 446 -5.68 0.41 35.54
C ASP A 446 -5.34 0.93 34.13
N HIS A 447 -5.12 0.04 33.16
CA HIS A 447 -4.86 0.42 31.76
C HIS A 447 -6.17 0.88 31.09
N PRO A 448 -6.18 2.02 30.38
CA PRO A 448 -7.40 2.56 29.73
C PRO A 448 -8.01 1.66 28.65
N ASP A 449 -7.34 0.57 28.25
CA ASP A 449 -7.83 -0.44 27.31
C ASP A 449 -8.53 -1.64 28.01
N ALA A 450 -8.66 -1.63 29.34
CA ALA A 450 -9.31 -2.69 30.13
C ALA A 450 -10.83 -2.47 30.31
N GLY A 451 -11.51 -1.96 29.28
CA GLY A 451 -12.91 -1.48 29.31
C GLY A 451 -13.91 -2.35 30.11
N PRO A 452 -15.01 -1.75 30.62
CA PRO A 452 -15.90 -2.40 31.57
C PRO A 452 -16.57 -3.65 30.99
N GLU A 453 -16.81 -4.64 31.84
CA GLU A 453 -17.53 -5.87 31.51
C GLU A 453 -18.96 -5.51 31.02
N HIS A 454 -19.26 -5.78 29.75
CA HIS A 454 -20.62 -5.70 29.24
C HIS A 454 -21.20 -7.12 29.14
N GLU A 455 -22.15 -7.41 30.03
CA GLU A 455 -23.10 -8.51 29.84
C GLU A 455 -23.87 -8.27 28.53
N SER A 456 -24.04 -9.33 27.74
CA SER A 456 -24.68 -9.32 26.42
C SER A 456 -26.16 -8.95 26.50
N GLY A 457 -26.45 -7.65 26.61
CA GLY A 457 -27.77 -7.09 26.35
C GLY A 457 -27.89 -6.81 24.86
N GLY A 458 -28.73 -7.56 24.16
CA GLY A 458 -29.03 -7.33 22.75
C GLY A 458 -29.53 -5.90 22.52
N VAL A 459 -28.81 -5.16 21.68
CA VAL A 459 -29.27 -3.89 21.14
C VAL A 459 -29.45 -4.09 19.64
N GLU A 460 -30.71 -4.03 19.19
CA GLU A 460 -31.01 -3.87 17.77
C GLU A 460 -30.55 -2.48 17.34
N VAL A 461 -29.57 -2.42 16.43
CA VAL A 461 -29.18 -1.19 15.75
C VAL A 461 -29.14 -1.49 14.26
N SER A 462 -29.85 -0.69 13.47
CA SER A 462 -29.79 -0.81 12.02
C SER A 462 -28.41 -0.38 11.51
N PRO A 463 -27.74 -1.18 10.67
CA PRO A 463 -26.44 -0.83 10.13
C PRO A 463 -26.53 0.44 9.26
N PRO A 464 -25.50 1.31 9.26
CA PRO A 464 -25.45 2.45 8.36
C PRO A 464 -25.42 1.96 6.90
N PRO A 465 -26.01 2.73 5.97
CA PRO A 465 -25.98 2.38 4.55
C PRO A 465 -24.54 2.39 4.04
N ARG A 466 -24.12 1.24 3.47
CA ARG A 466 -22.83 1.04 2.80
C ARG A 466 -22.70 1.90 1.55
#